data_AF-A0A965IAC6-F1
#
_entry.id   AF-A0A965IAC6-F1
#
_cell.length_a   1.000
_cell.length_b   1.000
_cell.length_c   1.000
_cell.angle_alpha   90.00
_cell.angle_beta   90.00
_cell.angle_gamma   90.00
#
_symmetry.space_group_name_H-M   'P 1'
#
loop_
_entity.id
_entity.type
_entity.pdbx_description
1 polymer ?
#
loop_
_entity_poly.entity_id
_entity_poly.type
_entity_poly.pdbx_seq_one_letter_code
_entity_poly.pdbx_strand_id
1 'polypeptide(L)'
;YMKENLTYTHTDDGEVHPGEVVEEKISLSERFGLWVSFYPFSQEEYLIIVAQWLQSMGAKVALDDVRAQALLWALEHGSRSGRVAYQFARDYVGQHASHW
;
A
#
# COMPACT_ATOMS: atom_id res chain seq x y z
N TYR A 1 -26.98 22.88 22.22
CA TYR A 1 -26.09 24.02 22.49
C TYR A 1 -25.02 23.98 21.43
N MET A 2 -25.12 24.90 20.49
CA MET A 2 -24.32 25.00 19.27
C MET A 2 -23.70 26.38 19.37
N LYS A 3 -22.37 26.44 19.57
CA LYS A 3 -21.45 27.58 19.35
C LYS A 3 -20.13 27.35 20.10
N GLU A 4 -19.31 26.41 19.64
CA GLU A 4 -17.88 26.33 20.04
C GLU A 4 -16.95 26.04 18.85
N ASN A 5 -17.45 26.02 17.61
CA ASN A 5 -16.62 25.90 16.39
C ASN A 5 -16.20 27.26 15.80
N LEU A 6 -16.29 28.36 16.58
CA LEU A 6 -16.15 29.74 16.06
C LEU A 6 -15.04 30.55 16.74
N THR A 7 -14.11 29.89 17.44
CA THR A 7 -12.96 30.56 18.04
C THR A 7 -11.64 30.01 17.50
N TYR A 8 -11.56 29.82 16.17
CA TYR A 8 -10.27 29.84 15.50
C TYR A 8 -9.91 31.30 15.26
N THR A 9 -9.11 31.86 16.17
CA THR A 9 -8.56 33.20 15.98
C THR A 9 -7.24 33.01 15.24
N HIS A 10 -7.24 33.26 13.92
CA HIS A 10 -6.00 33.58 13.22
C HIS A 10 -5.50 34.90 13.80
N THR A 11 -4.39 34.88 14.53
CA THR A 11 -3.64 36.11 14.82
C THR A 11 -2.91 36.54 13.55
N ASP A 12 -2.74 37.86 13.36
CA ASP A 12 -2.20 38.49 12.15
C ASP A 12 -0.74 38.09 11.81
N ASP A 13 -0.07 37.29 12.64
CA ASP A 13 1.32 36.84 12.44
C ASP A 13 1.46 35.43 11.85
N GLY A 14 0.36 34.76 11.46
CA GLY A 14 0.42 33.55 10.62
C GLY A 14 1.12 32.33 11.23
N GLU A 15 1.52 32.37 12.49
CA GLU A 15 2.09 31.21 13.18
C GLU A 15 0.96 30.28 13.64
N VAL A 16 0.68 29.26 12.83
CA VAL A 16 0.01 28.04 13.30
C VAL A 16 0.92 27.42 14.34
N HIS A 17 0.55 27.48 15.62
CA HIS A 17 1.31 26.89 16.71
C HIS A 17 1.58 25.40 16.42
N PRO A 18 2.83 24.98 16.12
CA PRO A 18 3.12 23.62 15.67
C PRO A 18 2.80 22.54 16.73
N GLY A 19 2.73 22.95 18.01
CA GLY A 19 2.38 22.08 19.13
C GLY A 19 0.91 21.65 19.16
N GLU A 20 -0.03 22.53 18.77
CA GLU A 20 -1.47 22.25 18.86
C GLU A 20 -1.90 21.13 17.89
N VAL A 21 -1.34 21.10 16.68
CA VAL A 21 -1.68 20.11 15.65
C VAL A 21 -1.17 18.71 16.01
N VAL A 22 -0.08 18.61 16.77
CA VAL A 22 0.49 17.34 17.22
C VAL A 22 -0.33 16.77 18.38
N GLU A 23 -0.67 17.60 19.37
CA GLU A 23 -1.52 17.20 20.49
C GLU A 23 -2.92 16.78 20.03
N GLU A 24 -3.51 17.47 19.05
CA GLU A 24 -4.82 17.10 18.52
C GLU A 24 -4.79 15.71 17.84
N LYS A 25 -3.76 15.40 17.05
CA LYS A 25 -3.59 14.08 16.41
C LYS A 25 -3.33 12.97 17.42
N ILE A 26 -2.56 13.24 18.47
CA ILE A 26 -2.31 12.29 19.56
C ILE A 26 -3.62 12.02 20.29
N SER A 27 -4.36 13.06 20.69
CA SER A 27 -5.65 12.93 21.38
C SER A 27 -6.71 12.19 20.54
N LEU A 28 -6.68 12.37 19.23
CA LEU A 28 -7.55 11.66 18.29
C LEU A 28 -7.19 10.17 18.24
N SER A 29 -5.91 9.83 18.13
CA SER A 29 -5.43 8.44 18.10
C SER A 29 -5.72 7.68 19.40
N GLU A 30 -5.63 8.34 20.56
CA GLU A 30 -5.96 7.74 21.86
C GLU A 30 -7.44 7.37 22.01
N ARG A 31 -8.34 8.07 21.32
CA ARG A 31 -9.80 7.81 21.35
C ARG A 31 -10.22 6.60 20.51
N PHE A 32 -9.41 6.16 19.55
CA PHE A 32 -9.72 4.99 18.73
C PHE A 32 -9.34 3.66 19.38
N GLY A 33 -8.35 3.66 20.28
CA GLY A 33 -7.95 2.49 21.06
C GLY A 33 -7.45 1.27 20.27
N LEU A 34 -7.39 1.34 18.92
CA LEU A 34 -6.99 0.25 18.04
C LEU A 34 -5.77 0.64 17.21
N TRP A 35 -4.73 -0.19 17.26
CA TRP A 35 -3.53 -0.06 16.43
C TRP A 35 -3.58 -1.10 15.32
N VAL A 36 -3.55 -0.66 14.06
CA VAL A 36 -3.47 -1.55 12.90
C VAL A 36 -2.00 -1.68 12.49
N SER A 37 -1.44 -2.87 12.70
CA SER A 37 -0.07 -3.19 12.31
C SER A 37 -0.01 -3.67 10.85
N PHE A 38 1.06 -3.32 10.16
CA PHE A 38 1.34 -3.83 8.81
C PHE A 38 2.51 -4.80 8.87
N TYR A 39 2.22 -6.09 8.69
CA TYR A 39 3.22 -7.15 8.65
C TYR A 39 3.76 -7.33 7.23
N PRO A 40 5.06 -7.63 7.07
CA PRO A 40 5.61 -7.95 5.76
C PRO A 40 4.99 -9.24 5.23
N PHE A 41 4.76 -9.30 3.91
CA PHE A 41 4.26 -10.52 3.29
C PHE A 41 5.32 -11.62 3.33
N SER A 42 4.87 -12.83 3.66
CA SER A 42 5.62 -14.04 3.41
C SER A 42 5.83 -14.25 1.91
N GLN A 43 6.75 -15.14 1.56
CA GLN A 43 6.97 -15.52 0.17
C GLN A 43 5.72 -16.15 -0.46
N GLU A 44 4.99 -16.96 0.31
CA GLU A 44 3.79 -17.63 -0.14
C GLU A 44 2.66 -16.63 -0.41
N GLU A 45 2.42 -15.70 0.51
CA GLU A 45 1.42 -14.64 0.32
C GLU A 45 1.74 -13.76 -0.89
N TYR A 46 3.02 -13.44 -1.10
CA TYR A 46 3.45 -12.74 -2.30
C TYR A 46 3.11 -13.50 -3.58
N LEU A 47 3.39 -14.81 -3.63
CA LEU A 47 3.11 -15.64 -4.80
C LEU A 47 1.60 -15.83 -5.04
N ILE A 48 0.80 -15.87 -3.97
CA ILE A 48 -0.67 -15.86 -4.07
C ILE A 48 -1.14 -14.56 -4.74
N ILE A 49 -0.61 -13.41 -4.33
CA ILE A 49 -0.99 -12.11 -4.91
C ILE A 49 -0.54 -12.01 -6.37
N VAL A 50 0.65 -12.53 -6.71
CA VAL A 50 1.11 -12.64 -8.10
C VAL A 50 0.12 -13.46 -8.94
N ALA A 51 -0.29 -14.64 -8.46
CA ALA A 51 -1.25 -15.48 -9.16
C ALA A 51 -2.59 -14.77 -9.36
N GLN A 52 -3.09 -14.05 -8.34
CA GLN A 52 -4.33 -13.27 -8.43
C GLN A 52 -4.23 -12.18 -9.51
N TRP A 53 -3.12 -11.45 -9.57
CA TRP A 53 -2.95 -10.42 -10.60
C TRP A 53 -2.85 -11.01 -12.00
N LEU A 54 -2.05 -12.05 -12.19
CA LEU A 54 -1.93 -12.75 -13.48
C LEU A 54 -3.30 -13.26 -13.96
N GLN A 55 -4.07 -13.90 -13.07
CA GLN A 55 -5.42 -14.35 -13.37
C GLN A 55 -6.35 -13.17 -13.73
N SER A 56 -6.32 -12.09 -12.96
CA SER A 56 -7.16 -10.91 -13.21
C SER A 56 -6.86 -10.23 -14.56
N MET A 57 -5.64 -10.38 -15.07
CA MET A 57 -5.19 -9.86 -16.37
C MET A 57 -5.40 -10.87 -17.50
N GLY A 58 -5.97 -12.05 -17.24
CA GLY A 58 -6.25 -13.07 -18.24
C GLY A 58 -5.04 -13.91 -18.66
N ALA A 59 -3.93 -13.88 -17.91
CA ALA A 59 -2.78 -14.73 -18.18
C ALA A 59 -3.14 -16.21 -17.98
N LYS A 60 -2.87 -17.04 -18.98
CA LYS A 60 -3.06 -18.49 -18.92
C LYS A 60 -1.74 -19.18 -18.63
N VAL A 61 -1.24 -19.02 -17.40
CA VAL A 61 0.03 -19.60 -16.96
C VAL A 61 -0.12 -20.24 -15.58
N ALA A 62 0.56 -21.37 -15.35
CA ALA A 62 0.60 -21.96 -14.02
C ALA A 62 1.55 -21.15 -13.13
N LEU A 63 1.21 -20.98 -11.85
CA LEU A 63 2.05 -20.23 -10.92
C LEU A 63 3.47 -20.81 -10.84
N ASP A 64 3.62 -22.13 -10.93
CA ASP A 64 4.92 -22.79 -10.88
C ASP A 64 5.84 -22.39 -12.04
N ASP A 65 5.29 -22.09 -13.21
CA ASP A 65 6.05 -21.67 -14.40
C ASP A 65 6.66 -20.27 -14.23
N VAL A 66 6.01 -19.41 -13.43
CA VAL A 66 6.39 -18.01 -13.22
C VAL A 66 6.98 -17.74 -11.84
N ARG A 67 6.94 -18.73 -10.94
CA ARG A 67 7.36 -18.61 -9.54
C ARG A 67 8.77 -18.05 -9.40
N ALA A 68 9.73 -18.65 -10.11
CA ALA A 68 11.14 -18.23 -10.02
C ALA A 68 11.33 -16.77 -10.48
N GLN A 69 10.69 -16.39 -11.59
CA GLN A 69 10.75 -15.03 -12.12
C GLN A 69 10.12 -14.02 -11.16
N ALA A 70 8.96 -14.35 -10.59
CA ALA A 70 8.28 -13.51 -9.62
C ALA A 70 9.12 -13.27 -8.36
N LEU A 71 9.82 -14.30 -7.87
CA LEU A 71 10.69 -14.19 -6.70
C LEU A 71 11.95 -13.37 -7.00
N LEU A 72 12.54 -13.54 -8.17
CA LEU A 72 13.67 -12.73 -8.60
C LEU A 72 13.27 -11.25 -8.71
N TRP A 73 12.12 -10.98 -9.33
CA TRP A 73 11.55 -9.63 -9.43
C TRP A 73 11.38 -8.97 -8.05
N ALA A 74 10.87 -9.70 -7.06
CA ALA A 74 10.71 -9.18 -5.70
C ALA A 74 12.05 -8.83 -5.03
N LEU A 75 13.11 -9.61 -5.30
CA LEU A 75 14.45 -9.33 -4.80
C LEU A 75 15.03 -8.07 -5.44
N GLU A 76 14.91 -7.92 -6.76
CA GLU A 76 15.37 -6.74 -7.50
C GLU A 76 14.67 -5.46 -7.06
N HIS A 77 13.39 -5.55 -6.68
CA HIS A 77 12.57 -4.42 -6.22
C HIS A 77 12.57 -4.25 -4.69
N GLY A 78 13.36 -5.06 -3.96
CA GLY A 78 13.60 -4.91 -2.53
C GLY A 78 12.40 -5.17 -1.62
N SER A 79 11.28 -5.74 -2.12
CA SER A 79 10.14 -6.06 -1.28
C SER A 79 9.22 -7.13 -1.87
N ARG A 80 8.55 -7.85 -0.97
CA ARG A 80 7.41 -8.70 -1.27
C ARG A 80 6.16 -7.92 -0.87
N SER A 81 5.61 -7.16 -1.81
CA SER A 81 4.40 -6.36 -1.56
C SER A 81 3.40 -6.55 -2.69
N GLY A 82 2.12 -6.28 -2.41
CA GLY A 82 1.08 -6.35 -3.44
C GLY A 82 1.35 -5.41 -4.62
N ARG A 83 2.00 -4.26 -4.38
CA ARG A 83 2.44 -3.35 -5.45
C ARG A 83 3.49 -3.99 -6.36
N VAL A 84 4.51 -4.62 -5.79
CA VAL A 84 5.57 -5.29 -6.56
C VAL A 84 5.00 -6.49 -7.32
N ALA A 85 4.10 -7.25 -6.71
CA ALA A 85 3.40 -8.35 -7.38
C ALA A 85 2.57 -7.88 -8.59
N TYR A 86 1.85 -6.75 -8.45
CA TYR A 86 1.12 -6.13 -9.57
C TYR A 86 2.05 -5.68 -10.70
N GLN A 87 3.18 -5.07 -10.36
CA GLN A 87 4.17 -4.62 -11.35
C GLN A 87 4.75 -5.80 -12.12
N PHE A 88 5.13 -6.87 -11.42
CA PHE A 88 5.57 -8.13 -12.03
C PHE A 88 4.50 -8.69 -12.97
N ALA A 89 3.26 -8.86 -12.50
CA ALA A 89 2.19 -9.44 -13.32
C ALA A 89 1.91 -8.62 -14.58
N ARG A 90 1.92 -7.29 -14.47
CA ARG A 90 1.72 -6.38 -15.60
C ARG A 90 2.86 -6.46 -16.61
N ASP A 91 4.10 -6.50 -16.15
CA ASP A 91 5.28 -6.67 -17.00
C ASP A 91 5.25 -8.03 -17.72
N TYR A 92 5.00 -9.10 -16.96
CA TYR A 92 4.87 -10.46 -17.49
C TYR A 92 3.81 -10.53 -18.59
N VAL A 93 2.59 -10.04 -18.35
CA VAL A 93 1.52 -10.03 -19.35
C VAL A 93 1.90 -9.16 -20.54
N GLY A 94 2.53 -7.99 -20.33
CA GLY A 94 2.99 -7.12 -21.41
C GLY A 94 3.98 -7.81 -22.36
N GLN A 95 4.93 -8.58 -21.82
CA GLN A 95 5.92 -9.32 -22.60
C GLN A 95 5.32 -10.53 -23.34
N HIS A 96 4.24 -11.11 -22.83
CA HIS A 96 3.62 -12.32 -23.39
C HIS A 96 2.36 -12.02 -24.23
N ALA A 97 1.87 -10.78 -24.22
CA ALA A 97 0.72 -10.35 -25.03
C ALA A 97 1.10 -10.05 -26.50
N SER A 98 2.39 -9.81 -26.80
CA SER A 98 2.87 -9.44 -28.15
C SER A 98 2.98 -10.61 -29.14
N HIS A 99 2.35 -11.76 -28.85
CA HIS A 99 2.37 -12.96 -29.69
C HIS A 99 1.03 -13.25 -30.42
N TRP A 100 0.25 -12.21 -30.71
CA TRP A 100 -0.93 -12.27 -31.58
C TRP A 100 -0.69 -11.53 -32.89
#